data_AF-A0A7V4BSU4-F1
#
_entry.id   AF-A0A7V4BSU4-F1
#
_cell.length_a   1.000
_cell.length_b   1.000
_cell.length_c   1.000
_cell.angle_alpha   90.00
_cell.angle_beta   90.00
_cell.angle_gamma   90.00
#
_symmetry.space_group_name_H-M   'P 1'
#
loop_
_entity.id
_entity.type
_entity.pdbx_description
1 polymer ?
#
loop_
_entity_poly.entity_id
_entity_poly.type
_entity_poly.pdbx_seq_one_letter_code
_entity_poly.pdbx_strand_id
1 'polypeptide(L)'
;MGLRYYRRINMGKGWGLNLSKSGLSTSFRTKWGAFGTKGYSIRTGIPGLSYRKTFTRVKQGDAATIFFLIILATILLYVAILIVWNLGRFAVWSTARLYHVLKPTHTKVFQQETADKQESVDTLAENANTLNKMAASQ
;
A
#
# COMPACT_ATOMS: atom_id res chain seq x y z
N MET A 1 26.59 -39.70 -14.86
CA MET A 1 26.52 -38.42 -15.60
C MET A 1 25.20 -37.73 -15.26
N GLY A 2 25.21 -36.62 -14.53
CA GLY A 2 23.98 -36.00 -14.02
C GLY A 2 23.18 -35.25 -15.08
N LEU A 3 21.85 -35.32 -15.00
CA LEU A 3 20.92 -34.55 -15.83
C LEU A 3 21.24 -33.05 -15.69
N ARG A 4 21.63 -32.40 -16.80
CA ARG A 4 21.88 -30.96 -16.83
C ARG A 4 20.63 -30.26 -17.37
N TYR A 5 19.95 -29.49 -16.53
CA TYR A 5 18.86 -28.63 -16.98
C TYR A 5 19.44 -27.45 -17.76
N TYR A 6 19.22 -27.45 -19.08
CA TYR A 6 19.57 -26.37 -20.00
C TYR A 6 18.36 -26.09 -20.88
N ARG A 7 17.78 -24.90 -20.77
CA ARG A 7 16.63 -24.49 -21.58
C ARG A 7 16.89 -23.12 -22.19
N ARG A 8 16.87 -23.04 -23.52
CA ARG A 8 16.92 -21.78 -24.24
C ARG A 8 15.51 -21.36 -24.65
N ILE A 9 15.13 -20.14 -24.31
CA ILE A 9 13.87 -19.51 -24.72
C ILE A 9 14.22 -18.45 -25.77
N ASN A 10 13.71 -18.60 -26.98
CA ASN A 10 13.88 -17.61 -28.04
C ASN A 10 12.75 -16.57 -27.92
N MET A 11 13.12 -15.29 -27.82
CA MET A 11 12.16 -14.19 -27.66
C MET A 11 11.88 -13.45 -28.98
N GLY A 12 12.37 -14.00 -30.10
CA GLY A 12 12.21 -13.42 -31.44
C GLY A 12 13.24 -12.33 -31.78
N LYS A 13 13.33 -11.98 -33.07
CA LYS A 13 14.21 -10.91 -33.62
C LYS A 13 15.69 -11.00 -33.19
N GLY A 14 16.20 -12.20 -32.95
CA GLY A 14 17.59 -12.43 -32.53
C GLY A 14 17.83 -12.43 -31.02
N TRP A 15 16.81 -12.12 -30.20
CA TRP A 15 16.88 -12.25 -28.74
C TRP A 15 16.68 -13.70 -28.29
N GLY A 16 17.50 -14.14 -27.34
CA GLY A 16 17.38 -15.44 -26.71
C GLY A 16 17.92 -15.44 -25.30
N LEU A 17 17.21 -16.14 -24.42
CA LEU A 17 17.51 -16.29 -23.01
C LEU A 17 17.85 -17.75 -22.71
N ASN A 18 18.98 -17.98 -22.06
CA ASN A 18 19.44 -19.30 -21.64
C ASN A 18 19.26 -19.45 -20.13
N LEU A 19 18.48 -20.43 -19.71
CA LEU A 19 18.39 -20.89 -18.34
C LEU A 19 19.27 -22.13 -18.16
N SER A 20 20.12 -22.11 -17.15
CA SER A 20 21.04 -23.19 -16.82
C SER A 20 21.29 -23.24 -15.32
N LYS A 21 21.94 -24.30 -14.81
CA LYS A 21 22.41 -24.35 -13.41
C LYS A 21 23.28 -23.14 -13.02
N SER A 22 23.98 -22.54 -13.99
CA SER A 22 24.80 -21.34 -13.81
C SER A 22 24.03 -20.00 -13.80
N GLY A 23 22.71 -20.03 -13.93
CA GLY A 23 21.86 -18.84 -13.95
C GLY A 23 21.25 -18.51 -15.32
N LEU A 24 20.62 -17.34 -15.39
CA LEU A 24 20.05 -16.75 -16.61
C LEU A 24 21.11 -15.99 -17.41
N SER A 25 21.14 -16.21 -18.72
CA SER A 25 22.01 -15.49 -19.65
C SER A 25 21.22 -15.03 -20.87
N THR A 26 21.20 -13.73 -21.12
CA THR A 26 20.57 -13.17 -22.32
C THR A 26 21.60 -13.00 -23.44
N SER A 27 21.14 -13.15 -24.67
CA SER A 27 21.92 -12.99 -25.88
C SER A 27 21.06 -12.37 -26.97
N PHE A 28 21.67 -11.49 -27.75
CA PHE A 28 21.09 -10.80 -28.88
C PHE A 28 21.98 -11.02 -30.10
N ARG A 29 21.45 -11.64 -31.15
CA ARG A 29 22.16 -11.96 -32.39
C ARG A 29 21.66 -11.08 -33.53
N THR A 30 22.59 -10.43 -34.22
CA THR A 30 22.35 -9.61 -35.41
C THR A 30 23.17 -10.11 -36.59
N LYS A 31 22.95 -9.53 -37.79
CA LYS A 31 23.75 -9.85 -38.99
C LYS A 31 25.24 -9.53 -38.82
N TRP A 32 25.55 -8.53 -37.97
CA TRP A 32 26.89 -8.01 -37.73
C TRP A 32 27.62 -8.69 -36.57
N GLY A 33 26.92 -9.52 -35.77
CA GLY A 33 27.52 -10.09 -34.58
C GLY A 33 26.53 -10.63 -33.57
N ALA A 34 27.02 -10.88 -32.36
CA ALA A 34 26.19 -11.26 -31.23
C ALA A 34 26.68 -10.57 -29.96
N PHE A 35 25.76 -10.02 -29.18
CA PHE A 35 26.02 -9.40 -27.89
C PHE A 35 25.27 -10.19 -26.81
N GLY A 36 25.89 -10.44 -25.66
CA GLY A 36 25.22 -11.15 -24.58
C GLY A 36 25.93 -11.00 -23.26
N THR A 37 25.32 -11.55 -22.21
CA THR A 37 25.84 -11.40 -20.85
C THR A 37 27.20 -12.05 -20.62
N LYS A 38 27.61 -12.97 -21.50
CA LYS A 38 28.91 -13.65 -21.42
C LYS A 38 29.99 -13.01 -22.30
N GLY A 39 29.64 -12.02 -23.12
CA GLY A 39 30.56 -11.44 -24.09
C GLY A 39 29.88 -11.02 -25.38
N TYR A 40 30.68 -10.57 -26.32
CA TYR A 40 30.23 -10.19 -27.65
C TYR A 40 31.13 -10.74 -28.75
N SER A 41 30.58 -10.78 -29.95
CA SER A 41 31.26 -11.15 -31.18
C SER A 41 30.87 -10.20 -32.30
N ILE A 42 31.83 -9.79 -33.11
CA ILE A 42 31.64 -8.89 -34.25
C ILE A 42 32.16 -9.62 -35.48
N ARG A 43 31.33 -9.70 -36.53
CA ARG A 43 31.70 -10.22 -37.84
C ARG A 43 32.36 -9.09 -38.61
N THR A 44 33.62 -9.28 -38.99
CA THR A 44 34.41 -8.25 -39.69
C THR A 44 34.09 -8.15 -41.18
N GLY A 45 33.34 -9.10 -41.73
CA GLY A 45 33.03 -9.21 -43.16
C GLY A 45 34.04 -10.06 -43.95
N ILE A 46 35.22 -10.32 -43.39
CA ILE A 46 36.23 -11.21 -43.98
C ILE A 46 35.89 -12.66 -43.60
N PRO A 47 35.74 -13.59 -44.57
CA PRO A 47 35.50 -15.00 -44.29
C PRO A 47 36.57 -15.57 -43.34
N GLY A 48 36.15 -16.13 -42.22
CA GLY A 48 37.05 -16.71 -41.20
C GLY A 48 37.56 -15.73 -40.13
N LEU A 49 37.41 -14.41 -40.30
CA LEU A 49 37.84 -13.44 -39.29
C LEU A 49 36.65 -12.88 -38.50
N SER A 50 36.54 -13.31 -37.24
CA SER A 50 35.57 -12.76 -36.30
C SER A 50 36.27 -12.32 -35.02
N TYR A 51 35.93 -11.13 -34.54
CA TYR A 51 36.41 -10.66 -33.25
C TYR A 51 35.46 -11.16 -32.16
N ARG A 52 35.99 -11.88 -31.18
CA ARG A 52 35.20 -12.40 -30.05
C ARG A 52 35.86 -12.00 -28.75
N LYS A 53 35.12 -11.27 -27.92
CA LYS A 53 35.54 -10.93 -26.55
C LYS A 53 34.58 -11.57 -25.57
N THR A 54 35.12 -12.42 -24.69
CA THR A 54 34.38 -13.01 -23.58
C THR A 54 34.63 -12.17 -22.35
N PHE A 55 33.58 -11.80 -21.62
CA PHE A 55 33.75 -11.18 -20.31
C PHE A 55 34.09 -12.30 -19.32
N THR A 56 35.38 -12.52 -19.07
CA THR A 56 35.84 -13.51 -18.11
C THR A 56 35.48 -13.07 -16.70
N ARG A 57 34.61 -13.86 -16.06
CA ARG A 57 34.30 -13.87 -14.62
C ARG A 57 33.87 -12.52 -14.03
N VAL A 58 32.57 -12.23 -14.12
CA VAL A 58 31.89 -11.78 -12.90
C VAL A 58 31.60 -13.07 -12.14
N LYS A 59 32.27 -13.28 -10.99
CA LYS A 59 31.95 -14.38 -10.09
C LYS A 59 30.43 -14.36 -9.88
N GLN A 60 29.78 -15.49 -10.14
CA GLN A 60 28.34 -15.64 -9.91
C GLN A 60 28.05 -15.23 -8.48
N GLY A 61 27.27 -14.17 -8.27
CA GLY A 61 26.99 -13.67 -6.92
C GLY A 61 26.11 -12.43 -6.90
N ASP A 62 26.56 -11.32 -7.48
CA ASP A 62 26.05 -10.03 -6.99
C ASP A 62 24.86 -9.42 -7.72
N ALA A 63 24.70 -9.59 -9.04
CA ALA A 63 23.64 -8.87 -9.72
C ALA A 63 22.24 -9.32 -9.25
N ALA A 64 22.02 -10.63 -9.09
CA ALA A 64 20.73 -11.17 -8.64
C ALA A 64 20.44 -10.84 -7.17
N THR A 65 21.46 -10.84 -6.30
CA THR A 65 21.31 -10.45 -4.89
C THR A 65 21.04 -8.95 -4.77
N ILE A 66 21.73 -8.11 -5.54
CA ILE A 66 21.46 -6.66 -5.58
C ILE A 66 20.03 -6.39 -6.05
N PHE A 67 19.57 -7.05 -7.13
CA PHE A 67 18.17 -6.91 -7.58
C PHE A 67 17.17 -7.37 -6.51
N PHE A 68 17.44 -8.49 -5.84
CA PHE A 68 16.59 -8.98 -4.76
C PHE A 68 16.53 -8.01 -3.57
N LEU A 69 17.68 -7.44 -3.17
CA LEU A 69 17.78 -6.45 -2.09
C LEU A 69 17.03 -5.17 -2.43
N ILE A 70 17.13 -4.69 -3.68
CA ILE A 70 16.35 -3.53 -4.14
C ILE A 70 14.86 -3.83 -4.01
N ILE A 71 14.38 -4.95 -4.56
CA ILE A 71 12.96 -5.33 -4.50
C ILE A 71 12.50 -5.43 -3.04
N LEU A 72 13.28 -6.07 -2.17
CA LEU A 72 12.98 -6.21 -0.75
C LEU A 72 12.90 -4.84 -0.06
N ALA A 73 13.85 -3.94 -0.32
CA ALA A 73 13.85 -2.59 0.24
C ALA A 73 12.61 -1.80 -0.22
N THR A 74 12.21 -1.90 -1.49
CA THR A 74 11.01 -1.22 -1.99
C THR A 74 9.74 -1.73 -1.32
N ILE A 75 9.63 -3.05 -1.09
CA ILE A 75 8.49 -3.66 -0.40
C ILE A 75 8.43 -3.16 1.06
N LEU A 76 9.55 -3.14 1.76
CA LEU A 76 9.61 -2.66 3.14
C LEU A 76 9.22 -1.18 3.26
N LEU A 77 9.70 -0.34 2.33
CA LEU A 77 9.32 1.07 2.28
C LEU A 77 7.80 1.24 2.08
N TYR A 78 7.22 0.46 1.15
CA TYR A 78 5.78 0.49 0.90
C TYR A 78 4.97 0.08 2.14
N VAL A 79 5.38 -0.98 2.83
CA VAL A 79 4.74 -1.43 4.08
C VAL A 79 4.84 -0.36 5.17
N ALA A 80 5.99 0.31 5.31
CA ALA A 80 6.16 1.38 6.29
C ALA A 80 5.19 2.56 6.02
N ILE A 81 5.04 2.96 4.76
CA ILE A 81 4.08 4.01 4.36
C ILE A 81 2.65 3.60 4.71
N LEU A 82 2.26 2.35 4.44
CA LEU A 82 0.93 1.84 4.79
C LEU A 82 0.67 1.86 6.30
N ILE A 83 1.67 1.50 7.11
CA ILE A 83 1.55 1.55 8.57
C ILE A 83 1.34 2.98 9.05
N VAL A 84 2.14 3.94 8.56
CA VAL A 84 2.01 5.37 8.92
C VAL A 84 0.64 5.91 8.52
N TRP A 85 0.19 5.61 7.30
CA TRP A 85 -1.14 6.00 6.82
C TRP A 85 -2.26 5.44 7.72
N ASN A 86 -2.16 4.17 8.09
CA ASN A 86 -3.16 3.52 8.93
C ASN A 86 -3.15 4.08 10.36
N LEU A 87 -1.98 4.39 10.92
CA LEU A 87 -1.85 5.07 12.21
C LEU A 87 -2.50 6.45 12.19
N GLY A 88 -2.26 7.25 11.15
CA GLY A 88 -2.89 8.57 10.99
C GLY A 88 -4.42 8.45 10.94
N ARG A 89 -4.93 7.51 10.14
CA ARG A 89 -6.37 7.23 10.04
C ARG A 89 -6.97 6.74 11.36
N PHE A 90 -6.23 5.92 12.11
CA PHE A 90 -6.61 5.48 13.45
C PHE A 90 -6.64 6.63 14.45
N ALA A 91 -5.66 7.54 14.43
CA ALA A 91 -5.62 8.71 15.31
C ALA A 91 -6.79 9.67 15.06
N VAL A 92 -7.13 9.94 13.79
CA VAL A 92 -8.31 10.73 13.43
C VAL A 92 -9.59 10.06 13.92
N TRP A 93 -9.71 8.76 13.71
CA TRP A 93 -10.87 8.00 14.21
C TRP A 93 -10.95 8.03 15.75
N SER A 94 -9.82 7.85 16.44
CA SER A 94 -9.75 7.85 17.91
C SER A 94 -10.11 9.21 18.49
N THR A 95 -9.65 10.31 17.89
CA THR A 95 -9.98 11.67 18.32
C THR A 95 -11.45 12.01 18.08
N ALA A 96 -12.00 11.64 16.92
CA ALA A 96 -13.44 11.77 16.66
C ALA A 96 -14.28 10.94 17.64
N ARG A 97 -13.82 9.73 17.98
CA ARG A 97 -14.49 8.87 18.96
C ARG A 97 -14.39 9.45 20.37
N LEU A 98 -13.22 9.95 20.79
CA LEU A 98 -13.05 10.68 22.04
C LEU A 98 -14.01 11.86 22.12
N TYR A 99 -14.07 12.68 21.06
CA TYR A 99 -14.91 13.88 21.03
C TYR A 99 -16.39 13.53 21.22
N HIS A 100 -16.85 12.43 20.61
CA HIS A 100 -18.22 11.96 20.79
C HIS A 100 -18.48 11.41 22.20
N VAL A 101 -17.51 10.74 22.83
CA VAL A 101 -17.68 10.17 24.19
C VAL A 101 -17.55 11.25 25.27
N LEU A 102 -16.68 12.24 25.07
CA LEU A 102 -16.45 13.37 25.98
C LEU A 102 -17.51 14.46 25.87
N LYS A 103 -18.26 14.56 24.76
CA LYS A 103 -19.41 15.46 24.67
C LYS A 103 -20.41 14.99 25.72
N PRO A 104 -20.56 15.71 26.84
CA PRO A 104 -21.38 15.20 27.91
C PRO A 104 -22.82 15.19 27.43
N THR A 105 -23.55 14.13 27.78
CA THR A 105 -25.00 13.99 27.64
C THR A 105 -25.80 15.01 28.48
N HIS A 106 -25.17 16.10 28.93
CA HIS A 106 -25.76 17.12 29.81
C HIS A 106 -26.97 17.84 29.20
N THR A 107 -27.14 17.83 27.87
CA THR A 107 -28.32 18.44 27.26
C THR A 107 -29.63 17.73 27.60
N LYS A 108 -29.59 16.43 27.94
CA LYS A 108 -30.81 15.68 28.27
C LYS A 108 -31.29 15.94 29.70
N VAL A 109 -30.38 16.20 30.63
CA VAL A 109 -30.72 16.44 32.04
C VAL A 109 -31.30 17.84 32.24
N PHE A 110 -30.73 18.86 31.59
CA PHE A 110 -31.26 20.23 31.66
C PHE A 110 -32.63 20.38 31.00
N GLN A 111 -32.91 19.66 29.91
CA GLN A 111 -34.24 19.73 29.27
C GLN A 111 -35.35 19.10 30.12
N GLN A 112 -35.06 18.03 30.87
CA GLN A 112 -36.05 17.44 31.77
C GLN A 112 -36.35 18.35 32.96
N GLU A 113 -35.34 18.99 33.55
CA GLU A 113 -35.54 19.89 34.67
C GLU A 113 -36.33 21.16 34.28
N THR A 114 -36.20 21.64 33.04
CA THR A 114 -37.01 22.75 32.54
C THR A 114 -38.45 22.35 32.19
N ALA A 115 -38.68 21.10 31.76
CA ALA A 115 -40.02 20.62 31.44
C ALA A 115 -40.87 20.41 32.71
N ASP A 116 -40.28 19.83 33.75
CA ASP A 116 -40.96 19.55 35.03
C ASP A 116 -41.31 20.84 35.79
N LYS A 117 -40.44 21.86 35.75
CA LYS A 117 -40.74 23.18 36.32
C LYS A 117 -41.90 23.87 35.61
N GLN A 118 -42.00 23.74 34.28
CA GLN A 118 -43.08 24.37 33.51
C GLN A 118 -44.46 23.76 33.86
N GLU A 119 -44.53 22.43 33.96
CA GLU A 119 -45.76 21.71 34.30
C GLU A 119 -46.28 22.07 35.71
N SER A 120 -45.37 22.27 36.67
CA SER A 120 -45.74 22.73 38.02
C SER A 120 -46.30 24.17 38.05
N VAL A 121 -45.87 25.05 37.16
CA VAL A 121 -46.37 26.44 37.09
C VAL A 121 -47.75 26.49 36.45
N ASP A 122 -47.97 25.69 35.40
CA ASP A 122 -49.26 25.63 34.70
C ASP A 122 -50.37 25.09 35.61
N THR A 123 -50.08 24.07 36.42
CA THR A 123 -51.03 23.52 37.41
C THR A 123 -51.36 24.51 38.54
N LEU A 124 -50.40 25.32 39.00
CA LEU A 124 -50.65 26.37 39.98
C LEU A 124 -51.51 27.51 39.41
N ALA A 125 -51.28 27.89 38.15
CA ALA A 125 -52.08 28.89 37.46
C ALA A 125 -53.53 28.42 37.25
N GLU A 126 -53.74 27.15 36.92
CA GLU A 126 -55.07 26.57 36.78
C GLU A 126 -55.82 26.54 38.11
N ASN A 127 -55.16 26.09 39.19
CA ASN A 127 -55.75 26.07 40.53
C ASN A 127 -56.13 27.47 41.03
N ALA A 128 -55.27 28.48 40.82
CA ALA A 128 -55.58 29.86 41.18
C ALA A 128 -56.82 30.41 40.44
N ASN A 129 -56.97 30.07 39.15
CA ASN A 129 -58.14 30.45 38.37
C ASN A 129 -59.42 29.74 38.84
N THR A 130 -59.33 28.47 39.25
CA THR A 130 -60.49 27.76 39.83
C THR A 130 -60.95 28.37 41.15
N LEU A 131 -60.02 28.78 42.02
CA LEU A 131 -60.34 29.43 43.29
C LEU A 131 -61.01 30.79 43.08
N ASN A 132 -60.51 31.60 42.14
CA ASN A 132 -61.13 32.87 41.80
C ASN A 132 -62.54 32.70 41.23
N LYS A 133 -62.79 31.65 40.43
CA LYS A 133 -64.14 31.34 39.93
C LYS A 133 -65.09 30.89 41.04
N MET A 134 -64.61 30.12 42.01
CA MET A 134 -65.42 29.74 43.19
C MET A 134 -65.75 30.94 44.07
N ALA A 135 -64.78 31.83 44.30
CA ALA A 135 -64.98 33.05 45.08
C ALA A 135 -65.95 34.05 44.42
N ALA A 136 -66.02 34.09 43.09
CA ALA A 136 -66.97 34.94 42.35
C ALA A 136 -68.41 34.36 42.29
N SER A 137 -68.62 33.13 42.77
CA SER A 137 -69.92 32.43 42.76
C SER A 137 -70.64 32.40 44.11
N GLN A 138 -70.06 33.02 45.15
CA GLN A 138 -70.65 33.24 46.47
C GLN A 138 -71.15 34.68 46.60
#